data_AF-A0A5K0XDW5-F1
#
_entry.id   AF-A0A5K0XDW5-F1
#
_cell.length_a   1.000
_cell.length_b   1.000
_cell.length_c   1.000
_cell.angle_alpha   90.00
_cell.angle_beta   90.00
_cell.angle_gamma   90.00
#
_symmetry.space_group_name_H-M   'P 1'
#
loop_
_entity.id
_entity.type
_entity.pdbx_description
1 polymer ?
#
loop_
_entity_poly.entity_id
_entity_poly.type
_entity_poly.pdbx_seq_one_letter_code
_entity_poly.pdbx_strand_id
1 'polypeptide(L)'
;MSSHHDKLQWDEDQVQFLFDMMLEHAKILGMRTSGGLKETTMKVVEQKMMEAYGPIFTLKKIRNKLKRAKPDLQVMKEMLNASGFGWDPDKKII
;
A
#
# COMPACT_ATOMS: atom_id res chain seq x y z
N MET A 1 -10.68 10.27 -28.94
CA MET A 1 -11.70 9.64 -28.08
C MET A 1 -11.09 9.46 -26.70
N SER A 2 -11.46 10.30 -25.74
CA SER A 2 -10.87 10.29 -24.39
C SER A 2 -11.73 9.42 -23.48
N SER A 3 -11.36 8.14 -23.33
CA SER A 3 -12.11 7.18 -22.50
C SER A 3 -11.91 7.52 -21.01
N HIS A 4 -12.92 8.10 -20.40
CA HIS A 4 -12.97 8.47 -18.99
C HIS A 4 -13.40 7.31 -18.06
N HIS A 5 -13.34 6.05 -18.51
CA HIS A 5 -13.88 4.89 -17.77
C HIS A 5 -12.84 3.85 -17.33
N ASP A 6 -11.69 4.26 -16.79
CA ASP A 6 -10.74 3.31 -16.17
C ASP A 6 -10.34 3.69 -14.74
N LYS A 7 -11.24 4.39 -14.03
CA LYS A 7 -11.07 4.70 -12.62
C LYS A 7 -11.48 3.47 -11.81
N LEU A 8 -10.52 2.58 -11.55
CA LEU A 8 -10.67 1.47 -10.62
C LEU A 8 -11.12 2.04 -9.26
N GLN A 9 -12.33 1.68 -8.84
CA GLN A 9 -12.83 1.95 -7.50
C GLN A 9 -12.27 0.86 -6.58
N TRP A 10 -11.61 1.30 -5.50
CA TRP A 10 -11.03 0.39 -4.52
C TRP A 10 -11.99 0.32 -3.34
N ASP A 11 -12.43 -0.88 -2.98
CA ASP A 11 -13.10 -1.10 -1.70
C ASP A 11 -12.08 -1.16 -0.54
N GLU A 12 -12.57 -1.10 0.69
CA GLU A 12 -11.72 -1.08 1.89
C GLU A 12 -10.95 -2.40 2.05
N ASP A 13 -11.58 -3.54 1.76
CA ASP A 13 -10.98 -4.87 1.87
C ASP A 13 -9.82 -5.05 0.88
N GLN A 14 -9.95 -4.56 -0.35
CA GLN A 14 -8.92 -4.55 -1.39
C GLN A 14 -7.74 -3.65 -1.01
N VAL A 15 -8.04 -2.52 -0.37
CA VAL A 15 -7.00 -1.60 0.13
C VAL A 15 -6.24 -2.25 1.27
N GLN A 16 -6.96 -2.85 2.22
CA GLN A 16 -6.39 -3.55 3.37
C GLN A 16 -5.51 -4.71 2.90
N PHE A 17 -6.03 -5.56 2.02
CA PHE A 17 -5.29 -6.68 1.43
C PHE A 17 -4.00 -6.23 0.73
N LEU A 18 -4.06 -5.14 -0.05
CA LEU A 18 -2.87 -4.57 -0.70
C LEU A 18 -1.81 -4.16 0.33
N PHE A 19 -2.20 -3.44 1.39
CA PHE A 19 -1.27 -2.97 2.41
C PHE A 19 -0.70 -4.10 3.26
N ASP A 20 -1.50 -5.11 3.61
CA ASP A 20 -1.05 -6.28 4.36
C ASP A 20 0.02 -7.04 3.58
N MET A 21 -0.21 -7.31 2.30
CA MET A 21 0.82 -7.91 1.45
C MET A 21 2.08 -7.05 1.38
N MET A 22 1.95 -5.73 1.24
CA MET A 22 3.12 -4.85 1.24
C MET A 22 3.91 -4.93 2.54
N LEU A 23 3.23 -4.99 3.69
CA LEU A 23 3.85 -5.10 5.01
C LEU A 23 4.52 -6.46 5.20
N GLU A 24 3.89 -7.55 4.77
CA GLU A 24 4.48 -8.89 4.78
C GLU A 24 5.77 -8.94 3.98
N HIS A 25 5.75 -8.48 2.73
CA HIS A 25 6.94 -8.51 1.87
C HIS A 25 8.01 -7.52 2.35
N ALA A 26 7.61 -6.42 2.98
CA ALA A 26 8.53 -5.47 3.59
C ALA A 26 9.29 -6.02 4.82
N LYS A 27 8.73 -7.03 5.51
CA LYS A 27 9.38 -7.71 6.65
C LYS A 27 10.42 -8.74 6.19
N ILE A 28 10.35 -9.21 4.94
CA ILE A 28 11.31 -10.17 4.39
C ILE A 28 12.63 -9.45 4.04
N LEU A 29 13.74 -9.93 4.62
CA LEU A 29 15.09 -9.43 4.35
C LEU A 29 15.42 -9.45 2.85
N GLY A 30 15.87 -8.32 2.31
CA GLY A 30 16.28 -8.18 0.91
C GLY A 30 15.16 -7.87 -0.09
N MET A 31 13.91 -7.69 0.35
CA MET A 31 12.79 -7.29 -0.52
C MET A 31 12.57 -5.77 -0.60
N ARG A 32 13.23 -5.01 0.28
CA ARG A 32 13.29 -3.56 0.26
C ARG A 32 14.55 -3.07 -0.49
N THR A 33 14.39 -2.08 -1.35
CA THR A 33 15.45 -1.25 -1.91
C THR A 33 15.55 0.06 -1.13
N SER A 34 16.64 0.82 -1.30
CA SER A 34 16.81 2.14 -0.69
C SER A 34 15.68 3.13 -1.03
N GLY A 35 14.88 2.85 -2.08
CA GLY A 35 13.77 3.69 -2.53
C GLY A 35 12.37 3.04 -2.47
N GLY A 36 12.21 1.78 -2.03
CA GLY A 36 10.89 1.13 -2.02
C GLY A 36 10.92 -0.41 -2.04
N LEU A 37 9.89 -1.05 -2.59
CA LEU A 37 9.88 -2.50 -2.84
C LEU A 37 10.58 -2.82 -4.16
N LYS A 38 11.21 -3.99 -4.25
CA LYS A 38 11.79 -4.49 -5.51
C LYS A 38 10.69 -4.70 -6.57
N GLU A 39 11.07 -4.56 -7.84
CA GLU A 39 10.17 -4.81 -8.98
C GLU A 39 9.61 -6.24 -8.97
N THR A 40 10.43 -7.20 -8.55
CA THR A 40 10.02 -8.60 -8.37
C THR A 40 8.90 -8.72 -7.34
N THR A 41 9.01 -8.02 -6.22
CA THR A 41 7.97 -7.97 -5.18
C THR A 41 6.68 -7.34 -5.70
N MET A 42 6.78 -6.27 -6.49
CA MET A 42 5.61 -5.61 -7.06
C MET A 42 4.85 -6.51 -8.05
N LYS A 43 5.55 -7.37 -8.79
CA LYS A 43 4.91 -8.38 -9.66
C LYS A 43 4.20 -9.47 -8.86
N VAL A 44 4.77 -9.92 -7.73
CA VAL A 44 4.08 -10.86 -6.83
C VAL A 44 2.81 -10.24 -6.26
N VAL A 45 2.88 -8.97 -5.86
CA VAL A 45 1.71 -8.20 -5.38
C VAL A 45 0.65 -8.09 -6.49
N GLU A 46 1.03 -7.77 -7.73
CA GLU A 46 0.11 -7.75 -8.87
C GLU A 46 -0.58 -9.10 -9.07
N GLN A 47 0.20 -10.18 -9.13
CA GLN A 47 -0.35 -11.52 -9.33
C GLN A 47 -1.38 -11.88 -8.25
N LYS A 48 -1.04 -11.66 -6.98
CA LYS A 48 -1.95 -11.96 -5.86
C LYS A 48 -3.22 -11.11 -5.87
N MET A 49 -3.11 -9.82 -6.24
CA MET A 49 -4.29 -8.96 -6.42
C MET A 49 -5.19 -9.46 -7.56
N MET A 50 -4.59 -9.93 -8.66
CA MET A 50 -5.34 -10.48 -9.78
C MET A 50 -6.02 -11.80 -9.44
N GLU A 51 -5.35 -12.67 -8.69
CA GLU A 51 -5.91 -13.93 -8.20
C GLU A 51 -7.08 -13.70 -7.24
N ALA A 52 -6.99 -12.70 -6.36
CA ALA A 52 -8.03 -12.41 -5.37
C ALA A 52 -9.22 -11.61 -5.91
N TYR A 53 -8.97 -10.62 -6.78
CA TYR A 53 -9.98 -9.62 -7.17
C TYR A 53 -10.12 -9.41 -8.69
N GLY A 54 -9.33 -10.14 -9.49
CA GLY A 54 -9.44 -10.17 -10.95
C GLY A 54 -8.41 -9.31 -11.71
N PRO A 55 -8.33 -9.47 -13.04
CA PRO A 55 -7.26 -8.91 -13.87
C PRO A 55 -7.26 -7.38 -13.98
N ILE A 56 -8.29 -6.71 -13.44
CA ILE A 56 -8.40 -5.25 -13.44
C ILE A 56 -7.35 -4.58 -12.54
N PHE A 57 -6.74 -5.32 -11.61
CA PHE A 57 -5.72 -4.86 -10.66
C PHE A 57 -4.30 -4.93 -11.26
N THR A 58 -4.08 -4.20 -12.36
CA THR A 58 -2.76 -4.14 -12.99
C THR A 58 -1.73 -3.41 -12.13
N LEU A 59 -0.46 -3.73 -12.35
CA LEU A 59 0.68 -3.11 -11.68
C LEU A 59 0.66 -1.57 -11.80
N LYS A 60 0.20 -1.05 -12.94
CA LYS A 60 0.01 0.39 -13.14
C LYS A 60 -1.01 0.97 -12.15
N LYS A 61 -2.15 0.31 -11.98
CA LYS A 61 -3.21 0.75 -11.06
C LYS A 61 -2.78 0.62 -9.60
N ILE A 62 -2.07 -0.45 -9.26
CA ILE A 62 -1.49 -0.65 -7.92
C ILE A 62 -0.49 0.46 -7.60
N ARG A 63 0.49 0.73 -8.48
CA ARG A 63 1.45 1.83 -8.28
C ARG A 63 0.77 3.19 -8.13
N ASN A 64 -0.26 3.45 -8.93
CA ASN A 64 -1.03 4.68 -8.84
C ASN A 64 -1.75 4.82 -7.50
N LYS A 65 -2.32 3.73 -6.96
CA LYS A 65 -2.94 3.72 -5.63
C LYS A 65 -1.92 4.02 -4.53
N LEU A 66 -0.76 3.36 -4.57
CA LEU A 66 0.31 3.59 -3.59
C LEU A 66 0.88 5.01 -3.66
N LYS A 67 1.05 5.56 -4.87
CA LYS A 67 1.48 6.95 -5.06
C LYS A 67 0.49 7.94 -4.44
N ARG A 68 -0.82 7.66 -4.54
CA ARG A 68 -1.88 8.49 -3.94
C ARG A 68 -1.95 8.36 -2.44
N ALA A 69 -1.62 7.20 -1.87
CA ALA A 69 -1.59 6.99 -0.42
C ALA A 69 -0.33 7.55 0.26
N LYS A 70 0.74 7.82 -0.50
CA LYS A 70 2.03 8.28 0.06
C LYS A 70 1.93 9.56 0.91
N PRO A 71 1.19 10.61 0.52
CA PRO A 71 1.03 11.80 1.37
C PRO A 71 0.36 11.47 2.71
N ASP A 72 -0.70 10.67 2.70
CA ASP A 72 -1.42 10.29 3.93
C ASP A 72 -0.51 9.49 4.88
N LEU A 73 0.25 8.55 4.33
CA LEU A 73 1.24 7.78 5.10
C LEU A 73 2.37 8.65 5.65
N GLN A 74 2.80 9.68 4.90
CA GLN A 74 3.82 10.62 5.34
C GLN A 74 3.31 11.47 6.51
N VAL A 75 2.08 11.96 6.43
CA VAL A 75 1.43 12.70 7.53
C VAL A 75 1.31 11.82 8.78
N MET A 76 0.86 10.57 8.63
CA MET A 76 0.79 9.61 9.75
C MET A 76 2.18 9.37 10.36
N LYS A 77 3.22 9.23 9.53
CA LYS A 77 4.60 9.08 10.01
C LYS A 77 5.08 10.32 10.76
N GLU A 78 4.77 11.52 10.27
CA GLU A 78 5.12 12.78 10.94
C GLU A 78 4.40 12.92 12.28
N MET A 79 3.11 12.59 12.34
CA MET A 79 2.34 12.54 13.58
C MET A 79 2.96 11.56 14.60
N LEU A 80 3.37 10.37 14.17
CA LEU A 80 4.05 9.39 15.03
C LEU A 80 5.43 9.87 15.53
N ASN A 81 6.14 10.69 14.76
CA ASN A 81 7.46 11.22 15.13
C ASN A 81 7.39 12.52 15.93
N ALA A 82 6.27 13.24 15.87
CA ALA A 82 6.05 14.42 16.69
C ALA A 82 5.87 13.99 18.15
N SER A 83 6.79 14.43 19.03
CA SER A 83 6.79 14.09 20.45
C SER A 83 5.52 14.60 21.15
N GLY A 84 4.51 13.74 21.23
CA GLY A 84 3.20 14.05 21.81
C GLY A 84 2.21 12.91 21.64
N PHE A 85 2.33 12.14 20.55
CA PHE A 85 1.58 10.90 20.33
C PHE A 85 2.48 9.69 20.56
N GLY A 86 2.23 8.97 21.65
CA GLY A 86 2.83 7.67 21.93
C GLY A 86 1.82 6.56 21.64
N TRP A 87 2.23 5.51 20.94
CA TRP A 87 1.40 4.31 20.84
C TRP A 87 1.43 3.59 22.19
N ASP A 88 0.45 3.88 23.05
CA ASP A 88 0.19 3.13 24.27
C ASP A 88 -0.47 1.79 23.89
N PRO A 89 0.18 0.63 24.13
CA PRO A 89 -0.34 -0.68 23.77
C PRO A 89 -1.64 -1.05 24.50
N ASP A 90 -1.94 -0.41 25.63
CA ASP A 90 -3.14 -0.66 26.43
C ASP A 90 -4.26 0.34 26.09
N LYS A 91 -3.92 1.58 25.73
CA LYS A 91 -4.92 2.65 25.50
C LYS A 91 -5.24 2.94 24.04
N LYS A 92 -4.47 2.40 23.08
CA LYS A 92 -4.65 2.60 21.64
C LYS A 92 -4.90 4.07 21.26
N ILE A 93 -4.08 4.98 21.81
CA ILE A 93 -3.84 6.42 21.56
C ILE A 93 -3.71 7.14 22.91
N ILE A 94 -2.65 7.93 23.10
CA ILE A 94 -2.62 9.09 23.99
C ILE A 94 -2.30 10.30 23.13
#